data_AF-A0AA36H534-F1
#
_entry.id   AF-A0AA36H534-F1
#
_cell.length_a   1.000
_cell.length_b   1.000
_cell.length_c   1.000
_cell.angle_alpha   90.00
_cell.angle_beta   90.00
_cell.angle_gamma   90.00
#
_symmetry.space_group_name_H-M   'P 1'
#
loop_
_entity.id
_entity.type
_entity.pdbx_description
1 polymer ?
#
loop_
_entity_poly.entity_id
_entity_poly.type
_entity_poly.pdbx_seq_one_letter_code
_entity_poly.pdbx_strand_id
1 'polypeptide(L)'
;MLQIFVFATMCFLAHGQTFTACQNATQMYTEKAFACEDKLDKESCKIIYPDKNNGQEPAVGNNIARPDACWSNDKGNSKNNKAVKTAVSLCPKRCALCCKSAAFDCEDNNRFDCSNAKQYCKNSVMKAELDLANNCPKTCGLCEEKNAGCTDSVAGCDKSLCYHPNFADAMKKQCKRTCGFCDETATTTQNGIVPTSASKEVTTTIPCGADKRCPKWKNNGFCENKLYTDEYKRKFCGRLCNMC
;
A
#
# COMPACT_ATOMS: atom_id res chain seq x y z
N MET A 1 29.93 -35.12 -36.98
CA MET A 1 28.54 -34.66 -37.20
C MET A 1 28.17 -33.72 -36.09
N LEU A 2 28.21 -32.42 -36.37
CA LEU A 2 28.05 -31.34 -35.41
C LEU A 2 26.56 -30.95 -35.36
N GLN A 3 25.85 -31.35 -34.31
CA GLN A 3 24.46 -30.93 -34.09
C GLN A 3 24.44 -29.48 -33.63
N ILE A 4 23.96 -28.61 -34.52
CA ILE A 4 23.65 -27.21 -34.26
C ILE A 4 22.40 -27.17 -33.38
N PHE A 5 22.58 -27.03 -32.07
CA PHE A 5 21.51 -26.57 -31.19
C PHE A 5 21.29 -25.09 -31.44
N VAL A 6 20.26 -24.78 -32.21
CA VAL A 6 19.70 -23.44 -32.35
C VAL A 6 19.20 -23.03 -30.97
N PHE A 7 20.03 -22.31 -30.21
CA PHE A 7 19.56 -21.56 -29.06
C PHE A 7 18.53 -20.57 -29.58
N ALA A 8 17.27 -20.84 -29.25
CA ALA A 8 16.16 -19.92 -29.43
C ALA A 8 16.63 -18.53 -29.00
N THR A 9 16.66 -17.63 -29.98
CA THR A 9 17.04 -16.24 -29.84
C THR A 9 16.32 -15.70 -28.62
N MET A 10 17.05 -15.56 -27.52
CA MET A 10 16.58 -14.80 -26.37
C MET A 10 16.27 -13.41 -26.93
N CYS A 11 14.98 -13.13 -27.09
CA CYS A 11 14.48 -11.80 -27.37
C CYS A 11 14.66 -10.98 -26.07
N PHE A 12 15.93 -10.72 -25.72
CA PHE A 12 16.35 -9.67 -24.80
C PHE A 12 16.21 -8.33 -25.52
N LEU A 13 15.02 -8.03 -26.06
CA LEU A 13 14.65 -6.66 -26.35
C LEU A 13 14.08 -6.11 -25.04
N ALA A 14 14.97 -5.44 -24.29
CA ALA A 14 14.69 -4.51 -23.20
C ALA A 14 13.21 -4.48 -22.73
N HIS A 15 12.87 -5.33 -21.75
CA HIS A 15 11.56 -5.34 -21.07
C HIS A 15 11.31 -4.09 -20.20
N GLY A 16 11.95 -2.95 -20.46
CA GLY A 16 11.68 -1.68 -19.78
C GLY A 16 11.45 -1.82 -18.28
N GLN A 17 12.31 -2.57 -17.58
CA GLN A 17 12.51 -2.47 -16.13
C GLN A 17 11.27 -2.84 -15.28
N THR A 18 11.01 -4.15 -15.23
CA THR A 18 9.90 -4.88 -14.59
C THR A 18 9.13 -4.12 -13.50
N PHE A 19 7.94 -3.65 -13.87
CA PHE A 19 6.91 -3.25 -12.92
C PHE A 19 6.24 -4.51 -12.35
N THR A 20 7.00 -5.31 -11.61
CA THR A 20 6.55 -6.63 -11.11
C THR A 20 5.26 -6.56 -10.32
N ALA A 21 4.98 -5.44 -9.64
CA ALA A 21 3.71 -5.23 -8.93
C ALA A 21 2.47 -5.17 -9.85
N CYS A 22 2.65 -4.90 -11.14
CA CYS A 22 1.58 -4.78 -12.15
C CYS A 22 1.44 -6.06 -12.99
N GLN A 23 2.39 -6.99 -12.91
CA GLN A 23 2.45 -8.18 -13.77
C GLN A 23 2.49 -9.45 -12.92
N ASN A 24 2.11 -10.59 -13.50
CA ASN A 24 2.25 -11.89 -12.86
C ASN A 24 3.63 -12.51 -13.15
N ALA A 25 3.85 -13.76 -12.70
CA ALA A 25 5.10 -14.49 -12.92
C ALA A 25 5.43 -14.73 -14.41
N THR A 26 4.42 -14.69 -15.29
CA THR A 26 4.58 -14.82 -16.76
C THR A 26 4.64 -13.46 -17.47
N GLN A 27 4.85 -12.37 -16.72
CA GLN A 27 4.93 -10.99 -17.23
C GLN A 27 3.65 -10.46 -17.89
N MET A 28 2.52 -11.15 -17.75
CA MET A 28 1.23 -10.65 -18.21
C MET A 28 0.68 -9.63 -17.21
N TYR A 29 0.02 -8.58 -17.70
CA TYR A 29 -0.62 -7.62 -16.82
C TYR A 29 -1.74 -8.27 -16.01
N THR A 30 -1.80 -7.90 -14.74
CA THR A 30 -2.87 -8.28 -13.83
C THR A 30 -3.91 -7.17 -13.74
N GLU A 31 -5.06 -7.44 -13.12
CA GLU A 31 -6.06 -6.41 -12.82
C GLU A 31 -5.46 -5.19 -12.08
N LYS A 32 -4.41 -5.40 -11.28
CA LYS A 32 -3.73 -4.32 -10.53
C LYS A 32 -3.14 -3.25 -11.45
N ALA A 33 -2.76 -3.59 -12.68
CA ALA A 33 -2.23 -2.63 -13.63
C ALA A 33 -3.28 -1.61 -14.11
N PHE A 34 -4.57 -1.95 -13.98
CA PHE A 34 -5.71 -1.18 -14.49
C PHE A 34 -6.77 -0.90 -13.42
N ALA A 35 -6.45 -1.10 -12.13
CA ALA A 35 -7.40 -1.00 -11.01
C ALA A 35 -7.86 0.44 -10.67
N CYS A 36 -7.30 1.44 -11.34
CA CYS A 36 -7.57 2.86 -11.16
C CYS A 36 -7.97 3.49 -12.50
N GLU A 37 -8.46 4.73 -12.44
CA GLU A 37 -8.76 5.51 -13.64
C GLU A 37 -7.66 6.53 -13.95
N ASP A 38 -7.60 6.96 -15.20
CA ASP A 38 -6.77 8.08 -15.61
C ASP A 38 -7.33 9.40 -15.05
N LYS A 39 -6.45 10.35 -14.73
CA LYS A 39 -6.88 11.69 -14.29
C LYS A 39 -7.21 12.61 -15.47
N LEU A 40 -6.56 12.38 -16.61
CA LEU A 40 -6.90 13.04 -17.86
C LEU A 40 -7.89 12.17 -18.64
N ASP A 41 -8.61 12.78 -19.59
CA ASP A 41 -9.48 12.04 -20.48
C ASP A 41 -8.67 11.10 -21.41
N LYS A 42 -9.36 10.10 -21.96
CA LYS A 42 -8.77 9.05 -22.78
C LYS A 42 -7.98 9.60 -23.97
N GLU A 43 -8.49 10.63 -24.65
CA GLU A 43 -7.84 11.19 -25.84
C GLU A 43 -6.59 11.98 -25.47
N SER A 44 -6.64 12.79 -24.40
CA SER A 44 -5.46 13.45 -23.84
C SER A 44 -4.37 12.44 -23.44
N CYS A 45 -4.75 11.36 -22.74
CA CYS A 45 -3.81 10.31 -22.37
C CYS A 45 -3.22 9.59 -23.60
N LYS A 46 -4.00 9.40 -24.67
CA LYS A 46 -3.53 8.81 -25.92
C LYS A 46 -2.53 9.72 -26.66
N ILE A 47 -2.77 11.02 -26.66
CA ILE A 47 -1.84 12.01 -27.25
C ILE A 47 -0.50 12.02 -26.50
N ILE A 48 -0.53 12.02 -25.17
CA ILE A 48 0.67 12.08 -24.33
C ILE A 48 1.43 10.74 -24.33
N TYR A 49 0.68 9.62 -24.31
CA TYR A 49 1.19 8.25 -24.26
C TYR A 49 0.72 7.47 -25.50
N PRO A 50 1.30 7.74 -26.68
CA PRO A 50 0.87 7.15 -27.94
C PRO A 50 1.09 5.64 -27.97
N ASP A 51 0.23 4.94 -28.69
CA ASP A 51 0.30 3.49 -28.84
C ASP A 51 1.65 3.04 -29.39
N LYS A 52 2.08 1.87 -28.93
CA LYS A 52 3.13 1.08 -29.58
C LYS A 52 2.50 -0.09 -30.33
N ASN A 53 3.32 -0.84 -31.06
CA ASN A 53 2.93 -2.14 -31.63
C ASN A 53 1.67 -2.06 -32.51
N ASN A 54 1.69 -1.20 -33.54
CA ASN A 54 0.59 -1.07 -34.51
C ASN A 54 -0.79 -0.81 -33.88
N GLY A 55 -0.85 -0.07 -32.77
CA GLY A 55 -2.11 0.28 -32.10
C GLY A 55 -2.57 -0.75 -31.06
N GLN A 56 -1.76 -1.76 -30.75
CA GLN A 56 -2.06 -2.71 -29.70
C GLN A 56 -1.79 -2.10 -28.31
N GLU A 57 -2.76 -2.25 -27.41
CA GLU A 57 -2.71 -1.65 -26.07
C GLU A 57 -2.39 -2.68 -24.97
N PRO A 58 -1.65 -2.28 -23.91
CA PRO A 58 -1.60 -3.02 -22.67
C PRO A 58 -3.00 -3.34 -22.14
N ALA A 59 -3.27 -4.60 -21.80
CA ALA A 59 -4.51 -5.02 -21.15
C ALA A 59 -4.28 -6.23 -20.25
N VAL A 60 -5.21 -6.50 -19.34
CA VAL A 60 -5.16 -7.67 -18.45
C VAL A 60 -5.01 -8.95 -19.28
N GLY A 61 -4.07 -9.80 -18.90
CA GLY A 61 -3.82 -11.09 -19.56
C GLY A 61 -2.88 -11.02 -20.77
N ASN A 62 -2.45 -9.84 -21.22
CA ASN A 62 -1.43 -9.69 -22.26
C ASN A 62 -0.11 -9.13 -21.69
N ASN A 63 0.96 -9.16 -22.50
CA ASN A 63 2.28 -8.60 -22.18
C ASN A 63 2.71 -7.53 -23.18
N ILE A 64 1.75 -6.83 -23.79
CA ILE A 64 2.04 -5.78 -24.78
C ILE A 64 2.83 -4.66 -24.11
N ALA A 65 3.90 -4.21 -24.76
CA ALA A 65 4.76 -3.16 -24.20
C ALA A 65 3.96 -1.86 -23.98
N ARG A 66 4.19 -1.21 -22.82
CA ARG A 66 3.65 0.13 -22.53
C ARG A 66 4.21 1.14 -23.54
N PRO A 67 3.50 2.26 -23.78
CA PRO A 67 4.10 3.43 -24.42
C PRO A 67 5.43 3.81 -23.75
N ASP A 68 6.45 4.15 -24.52
CA ASP A 68 7.78 4.49 -23.95
C ASP A 68 7.71 5.67 -23.00
N ALA A 69 6.90 6.67 -23.35
CA ALA A 69 6.70 7.86 -22.54
C ALA A 69 6.17 7.54 -21.13
N CYS A 70 5.57 6.37 -20.91
CA CYS A 70 5.12 5.94 -19.59
C CYS A 70 6.28 5.66 -18.61
N TRP A 71 7.51 5.47 -19.10
CA TRP A 71 8.63 5.03 -18.26
C TRP A 71 10.01 5.58 -18.68
N SER A 72 10.10 6.20 -19.85
CA SER A 72 11.32 6.73 -20.45
C SER A 72 11.07 8.15 -20.99
N ASN A 73 12.11 8.97 -21.00
CA ASN A 73 12.15 10.27 -21.70
C ASN A 73 13.12 10.27 -22.90
N ASP A 74 13.64 9.10 -23.27
CA ASP A 74 14.66 8.88 -24.29
C ASP A 74 14.24 7.80 -25.30
N LYS A 75 12.94 7.76 -25.64
CA LYS A 75 12.33 6.83 -26.61
C LYS A 75 12.55 5.34 -26.26
N GLY A 76 12.44 5.01 -24.98
CA GLY A 76 12.55 3.65 -24.49
C GLY A 76 13.98 3.12 -24.35
N ASN A 77 14.99 3.99 -24.38
CA ASN A 77 16.38 3.55 -24.19
C ASN A 77 16.70 3.31 -22.70
N SER A 78 16.21 4.18 -21.81
CA SER A 78 16.52 4.13 -20.38
C SER A 78 15.29 4.41 -19.51
N LYS A 79 15.23 3.75 -18.34
CA LYS A 79 14.21 4.04 -17.34
C LYS A 79 14.43 5.42 -16.74
N ASN A 80 13.38 6.22 -16.72
CA ASN A 80 13.35 7.50 -16.06
C ASN A 80 12.27 7.50 -14.96
N ASN A 81 12.69 7.53 -13.70
CA ASN A 81 11.75 7.51 -12.56
C ASN A 81 10.81 8.72 -12.53
N LYS A 82 11.21 9.88 -13.09
CA LYS A 82 10.33 11.04 -13.21
C LYS A 82 9.26 10.80 -14.26
N ALA A 83 9.60 10.21 -15.41
CA ALA A 83 8.62 9.81 -16.43
C ALA A 83 7.59 8.83 -15.84
N VAL A 84 8.04 7.82 -15.09
CA VAL A 84 7.17 6.88 -14.37
C VAL A 84 6.25 7.61 -13.40
N LYS A 85 6.78 8.50 -12.55
CA LYS A 85 5.97 9.26 -11.58
C LYS A 85 4.92 10.12 -12.26
N THR A 86 5.27 10.79 -13.37
CA THR A 86 4.32 11.59 -14.16
C THR A 86 3.26 10.72 -14.83
N ALA A 87 3.64 9.57 -15.38
CA ALA A 87 2.70 8.62 -15.97
C ALA A 87 1.69 8.09 -14.94
N VAL A 88 2.17 7.74 -13.75
CA VAL A 88 1.34 7.33 -12.62
C VAL A 88 0.39 8.44 -12.17
N SER A 89 0.81 9.71 -12.22
CA SER A 89 0.00 10.81 -11.71
C SER A 89 -1.06 11.32 -12.68
N LEU A 90 -0.84 11.18 -13.99
CA LEU A 90 -1.74 11.69 -15.03
C LEU A 90 -2.58 10.58 -15.68
N CYS A 91 -1.94 9.52 -16.15
CA CYS A 91 -2.57 8.47 -16.94
C CYS A 91 -2.12 7.05 -16.50
N PRO A 92 -2.30 6.69 -15.22
CA PRO A 92 -1.85 5.41 -14.70
C PRO A 92 -2.53 4.19 -15.35
N LYS A 93 -3.79 4.29 -15.78
CA LYS A 93 -4.51 3.18 -16.43
C LYS A 93 -4.01 2.99 -17.86
N ARG A 94 -3.92 4.06 -18.65
CA ARG A 94 -3.32 4.05 -20.00
C ARG A 94 -1.92 3.44 -20.00
N CYS A 95 -1.13 3.79 -18.99
CA CYS A 95 0.23 3.28 -18.85
C CYS A 95 0.32 1.90 -18.18
N ALA A 96 -0.78 1.25 -17.82
CA ALA A 96 -0.77 -0.02 -17.07
C ALA A 96 0.10 0.06 -15.79
N LEU A 97 -0.03 1.17 -15.06
CA LEU A 97 0.73 1.57 -13.88
C LEU A 97 -0.17 1.86 -12.66
N CYS A 98 -1.44 1.45 -12.65
CA CYS A 98 -2.31 1.65 -11.48
C CYS A 98 -1.75 1.02 -10.20
N CYS A 99 -1.03 -0.10 -10.30
CA CYS A 99 -0.34 -0.75 -9.18
C CYS A 99 0.75 0.13 -8.52
N LYS A 100 1.14 1.23 -9.18
CA LYS A 100 2.10 2.23 -8.71
C LYS A 100 1.45 3.54 -8.31
N SER A 101 0.13 3.69 -8.51
CA SER A 101 -0.58 4.83 -7.97
C SER A 101 -0.65 4.73 -6.45
N ALA A 102 -0.73 5.88 -5.80
CA ALA A 102 -0.67 5.94 -4.35
C ALA A 102 -1.82 5.20 -3.65
N ALA A 103 -2.95 4.98 -4.35
CA ALA A 103 -4.06 4.15 -3.90
C ALA A 103 -3.72 2.65 -3.82
N PHE A 104 -2.75 2.16 -4.61
CA PHE A 104 -2.44 0.73 -4.75
C PHE A 104 -0.98 0.35 -4.49
N ASP A 105 -0.06 1.31 -4.27
CA ASP A 105 1.37 1.05 -4.02
C ASP A 105 1.67 0.74 -2.55
N CYS A 106 1.03 -0.31 -2.03
CA CYS A 106 1.33 -0.93 -0.74
C CYS A 106 1.03 -2.44 -0.80
N GLU A 107 1.05 -3.12 0.35
CA GLU A 107 0.70 -4.55 0.45
C GLU A 107 -0.51 -4.76 1.33
N ASP A 108 -1.27 -5.80 1.00
CA ASP A 108 -2.35 -6.30 1.85
C ASP A 108 -1.77 -7.09 3.03
N ASN A 109 -2.52 -7.16 4.12
CA ASN A 109 -2.21 -8.02 5.25
C ASN A 109 -2.45 -9.48 4.85
N ASN A 110 -1.39 -10.29 4.81
CA ASN A 110 -1.47 -11.70 4.43
C ASN A 110 -2.28 -12.58 5.41
N ARG A 111 -2.68 -12.05 6.57
CA ARG A 111 -3.56 -12.72 7.53
C ARG A 111 -5.05 -12.50 7.25
N PHE A 112 -5.38 -11.65 6.29
CA PHE A 112 -6.75 -11.33 5.93
C PHE A 112 -7.07 -11.82 4.51
N ASP A 113 -8.28 -12.35 4.29
CA ASP A 113 -8.71 -12.81 2.98
C ASP A 113 -9.18 -11.63 2.11
N CYS A 114 -8.22 -10.95 1.49
CA CYS A 114 -8.49 -9.79 0.66
C CYS A 114 -9.19 -10.15 -0.66
N SER A 115 -9.03 -11.37 -1.15
CA SER A 115 -9.76 -11.85 -2.34
C SER A 115 -11.27 -11.78 -2.12
N ASN A 116 -11.74 -12.26 -0.96
CA ASN A 116 -13.14 -12.17 -0.57
C ASN A 116 -13.55 -10.77 -0.11
N ALA A 117 -12.62 -10.00 0.48
CA ALA A 117 -12.88 -8.64 0.95
C ALA A 117 -13.15 -7.64 -0.18
N LYS A 118 -12.69 -7.94 -1.41
CA LYS A 118 -12.80 -7.07 -2.59
C LYS A 118 -14.22 -6.52 -2.83
N GLN A 119 -15.25 -7.33 -2.54
CA GLN A 119 -16.65 -6.94 -2.70
C GLN A 119 -17.09 -5.81 -1.76
N TYR A 120 -16.39 -5.65 -0.63
CA TYR A 120 -16.71 -4.68 0.41
C TYR A 120 -15.99 -3.34 0.24
N CYS A 121 -15.02 -3.23 -0.69
CA CYS A 121 -14.22 -2.02 -0.85
C CYS A 121 -15.05 -0.76 -1.13
N LYS A 122 -16.20 -0.90 -1.80
CA LYS A 122 -17.14 0.20 -2.10
C LYS A 122 -18.21 0.41 -1.03
N ASN A 123 -18.34 -0.50 -0.07
CA ASN A 123 -19.30 -0.41 1.02
C ASN A 123 -18.64 0.32 2.21
N SER A 124 -19.07 1.54 2.50
CA SER A 124 -18.48 2.37 3.55
C SER A 124 -18.58 1.77 4.95
N VAL A 125 -19.65 1.02 5.24
CA VAL A 125 -19.84 0.35 6.55
C VAL A 125 -18.87 -0.82 6.69
N MET A 126 -18.83 -1.71 5.71
CA MET A 126 -17.96 -2.90 5.73
C MET A 126 -16.48 -2.51 5.65
N LYS A 127 -16.15 -1.45 4.90
CA LYS A 127 -14.81 -0.89 4.84
C LYS A 127 -14.29 -0.49 6.22
N ALA A 128 -15.14 0.10 7.07
CA ALA A 128 -14.80 0.48 8.43
C ALA A 128 -14.79 -0.71 9.40
N GLU A 129 -15.80 -1.60 9.32
CA GLU A 129 -15.95 -2.74 10.25
C GLU A 129 -14.85 -3.80 10.07
N LEU A 130 -14.43 -4.05 8.82
CA LEU A 130 -13.36 -4.99 8.49
C LEU A 130 -11.97 -4.35 8.49
N ASP A 131 -11.88 -3.06 8.84
CA ASP A 131 -10.64 -2.28 8.82
C ASP A 131 -9.85 -2.48 7.50
N LEU A 132 -10.54 -2.34 6.36
CA LEU A 132 -9.96 -2.66 5.05
C LEU A 132 -8.77 -1.75 4.71
N ALA A 133 -8.66 -0.58 5.34
CA ALA A 133 -7.49 0.28 5.20
C ALA A 133 -6.23 -0.38 5.79
N ASN A 134 -6.31 -1.14 6.86
CA ASN A 134 -5.14 -1.85 7.39
C ASN A 134 -5.02 -3.28 6.85
N ASN A 135 -6.16 -3.94 6.62
CA ASN A 135 -6.19 -5.35 6.22
C ASN A 135 -6.03 -5.55 4.72
N CYS A 136 -6.73 -4.77 3.88
CA CYS A 136 -6.73 -4.94 2.42
C CYS A 136 -6.55 -3.63 1.65
N PRO A 137 -5.58 -2.78 2.03
CA PRO A 137 -5.40 -1.47 1.41
C PRO A 137 -5.10 -1.57 -0.07
N LYS A 138 -4.27 -2.52 -0.50
CA LYS A 138 -3.91 -2.67 -1.91
C LYS A 138 -5.11 -3.18 -2.69
N THR A 139 -5.79 -4.20 -2.18
CA THR A 139 -6.97 -4.76 -2.87
C THR A 139 -8.09 -3.72 -3.00
N CYS A 140 -8.28 -2.86 -2.01
CA CYS A 140 -9.35 -1.87 -2.00
C CYS A 140 -8.96 -0.47 -2.51
N GLY A 141 -7.71 -0.25 -2.93
CA GLY A 141 -7.26 1.08 -3.37
C GLY A 141 -7.16 2.09 -2.22
N LEU A 142 -6.89 1.63 -1.00
CA LEU A 142 -6.83 2.41 0.24
C LEU A 142 -5.41 2.60 0.77
N CYS A 143 -4.37 2.35 -0.04
CA CYS A 143 -3.00 2.54 0.40
C CYS A 143 -2.72 3.99 0.83
N GLU A 144 -3.41 4.99 0.28
CA GLU A 144 -3.31 6.38 0.77
C GLU A 144 -3.94 6.53 2.16
N GLU A 145 -5.09 5.90 2.40
CA GLU A 145 -5.79 5.96 3.69
C GLU A 145 -5.00 5.22 4.78
N LYS A 146 -4.44 4.05 4.46
CA LYS A 146 -3.51 3.33 5.36
C LYS A 146 -2.34 4.21 5.76
N ASN A 147 -1.80 4.94 4.79
CA ASN A 147 -0.63 5.78 4.99
C ASN A 147 -1.03 7.23 5.33
N ALA A 148 -2.27 7.50 5.72
CA ALA A 148 -2.70 8.85 6.08
C ALA A 148 -1.92 9.33 7.30
N GLY A 149 -1.25 10.48 7.17
CA GLY A 149 -0.32 10.98 8.20
C GLY A 149 1.04 10.26 8.23
N CYS A 150 1.22 9.18 7.45
CA CYS A 150 2.52 8.56 7.21
C CYS A 150 3.20 9.22 6.02
N THR A 151 4.11 10.13 6.33
CA THR A 151 4.93 10.84 5.34
C THR A 151 6.40 10.60 5.60
N ASP A 152 7.20 10.74 4.55
CA ASP A 152 8.64 10.84 4.72
C ASP A 152 8.98 12.23 5.23
N SER A 153 9.78 12.31 6.29
CA SER A 153 10.23 13.56 6.90
C SER A 153 11.38 14.21 6.14
N VAL A 154 11.96 13.50 5.16
CA VAL A 154 13.05 13.96 4.31
C VAL A 154 12.77 13.66 2.84
N ALA A 155 13.34 14.45 1.93
CA ALA A 155 13.35 14.13 0.51
C ALA A 155 14.41 13.07 0.18
N GLY A 156 14.24 12.36 -0.95
CA GLY A 156 15.26 11.44 -1.45
C GLY A 156 15.28 10.06 -0.80
N CYS A 157 14.20 9.65 -0.13
CA CYS A 157 14.06 8.30 0.39
C CYS A 157 14.16 7.26 -0.74
N ASP A 158 15.06 6.28 -0.56
CA ASP A 158 15.27 5.16 -1.46
C ASP A 158 14.90 3.85 -0.75
N LYS A 159 13.99 3.08 -1.35
CA LYS A 159 13.49 1.84 -0.78
C LYS A 159 14.57 0.77 -0.58
N SER A 160 15.66 0.85 -1.35
CA SER A 160 16.81 -0.07 -1.21
C SER A 160 17.58 0.12 0.10
N LEU A 161 17.48 1.28 0.74
CA LEU A 161 18.18 1.60 1.98
C LEU A 161 17.40 1.20 3.24
N CYS A 162 16.12 0.86 3.12
CA CYS A 162 15.21 0.63 4.26
C CYS A 162 15.71 -0.42 5.26
N TYR A 163 16.46 -1.41 4.79
CA TYR A 163 17.02 -2.50 5.59
C TYR A 163 18.54 -2.53 5.55
N HIS A 164 19.19 -1.52 4.95
CA HIS A 164 20.63 -1.45 4.94
C HIS A 164 21.13 -1.17 6.37
N PRO A 165 22.06 -1.95 6.95
CA PRO A 165 22.42 -1.85 8.37
C PRO A 165 22.77 -0.43 8.83
N ASN A 166 23.48 0.32 7.99
CA ASN A 166 23.90 1.69 8.30
C ASN A 166 22.79 2.76 8.18
N PHE A 167 21.67 2.43 7.52
CA PHE A 167 20.61 3.38 7.22
C PHE A 167 19.23 2.97 7.77
N ALA A 168 19.07 1.71 8.22
CA ALA A 168 17.78 1.17 8.66
C ALA A 168 17.10 2.06 9.72
N ASP A 169 17.84 2.52 10.73
CA ASP A 169 17.29 3.40 11.77
C ASP A 169 16.87 4.77 11.23
N ALA A 170 17.67 5.36 10.35
CA ALA A 170 17.36 6.64 9.70
C ALA A 170 16.14 6.49 8.78
N MET A 171 16.10 5.43 7.99
CA MET A 171 15.01 5.11 7.08
C MET A 171 13.71 4.83 7.84
N LYS A 172 13.78 4.14 8.98
CA LYS A 172 12.64 3.89 9.86
C LYS A 172 12.09 5.16 10.51
N LYS A 173 12.92 6.16 10.76
CA LYS A 173 12.48 7.44 11.34
C LYS A 173 12.04 8.45 10.30
N GLN A 174 12.75 8.55 9.19
CA GLN A 174 12.64 9.65 8.24
C GLN A 174 11.98 9.25 6.92
N CYS A 175 12.00 7.96 6.57
CA CYS A 175 11.48 7.42 5.32
C CYS A 175 10.36 6.39 5.55
N LYS A 176 9.53 6.63 6.58
CA LYS A 176 8.48 5.72 7.04
C LYS A 176 7.55 5.28 5.92
N ARG A 177 7.14 6.22 5.07
CA ARG A 177 6.23 5.95 3.97
C ARG A 177 6.92 5.16 2.86
N THR A 178 8.11 5.61 2.44
CA THR A 178 8.89 4.92 1.41
C THR A 178 9.25 3.49 1.81
N CYS A 179 9.53 3.27 3.09
CA CYS A 179 9.92 1.96 3.63
C CYS A 179 8.76 1.11 4.17
N GLY A 180 7.55 1.66 4.26
CA GLY A 180 6.37 0.95 4.75
C GLY A 180 6.31 0.78 6.27
N PHE A 181 7.02 1.60 7.04
CA PHE A 181 7.04 1.58 8.52
C PHE A 181 5.92 2.41 9.16
N CYS A 182 4.82 2.66 8.43
CA CYS A 182 3.71 3.52 8.86
C CYS A 182 2.99 3.02 10.12
N ASP A 183 3.06 1.71 10.39
CA ASP A 183 2.40 1.07 11.54
C ASP A 183 3.31 1.01 12.78
N GLU A 184 4.60 1.31 12.63
CA GLU A 184 5.55 1.38 13.73
C GLU A 184 5.49 2.77 14.36
N THR A 185 4.50 2.96 15.23
CA THR A 185 4.45 4.14 16.10
C THR A 185 5.80 4.32 16.78
N ALA A 186 6.30 5.57 16.75
CA ALA A 186 7.59 5.92 17.32
C ALA A 186 7.54 5.66 18.83
N THR A 187 8.03 4.50 19.27
CA THR A 187 8.49 4.29 20.63
C THR A 187 9.63 5.27 20.84
N THR A 188 9.30 6.39 21.46
CA THR A 188 10.29 7.38 21.85
C THR A 188 11.04 6.77 23.03
N THR A 189 12.08 5.99 22.76
CA THR A 189 13.06 5.58 23.76
C THR A 189 13.82 6.83 24.20
N GLN A 190 13.34 7.51 25.24
CA GLN A 190 14.13 8.51 25.95
C GLN A 190 14.88 7.81 27.08
N ASN A 191 16.15 7.49 26.81
CA ASN A 191 17.15 7.28 27.85
C ASN A 191 17.87 8.62 28.05
N GLY A 192 17.79 9.19 29.26
CA GLY A 192 18.69 10.29 29.64
C GLY A 192 18.21 11.19 30.77
N ILE A 193 18.54 10.78 32.00
CA ILE A 193 18.86 11.61 33.18
C ILE A 193 17.70 12.03 34.09
N VAL A 194 17.64 11.31 35.21
CA VAL A 194 16.94 11.63 36.46
C VAL A 194 17.65 12.80 37.17
N PRO A 195 16.94 13.71 37.83
CA PRO A 195 17.06 13.75 39.29
C PRO A 195 15.71 13.72 40.01
N THR A 196 15.67 12.81 40.98
CA THR A 196 14.84 12.67 42.17
C THR A 196 14.16 13.94 42.67
N SER A 197 12.83 13.91 42.88
CA SER A 197 12.20 14.21 44.18
C SER A 197 10.68 14.01 44.18
N ALA A 198 10.22 13.42 45.29
CA ALA A 198 8.86 13.43 45.84
C ALA A 198 7.76 12.59 45.14
N SER A 199 7.51 11.44 45.78
CA SER A 199 6.37 10.55 45.65
C SER A 199 5.01 11.28 45.66
N LYS A 200 4.22 11.08 44.59
CA LYS A 200 2.76 11.12 44.69
C LYS A 200 2.16 10.10 43.73
N GLU A 201 1.69 9.03 44.34
CA GLU A 201 0.72 8.02 43.88
C GLU A 201 0.14 8.26 42.47
N VAL A 202 0.65 7.52 41.49
CA VAL A 202 0.06 7.44 40.15
C VAL A 202 -1.10 6.46 40.24
N THR A 203 -2.31 6.99 40.43
CA THR A 203 -3.53 6.24 40.15
C THR A 203 -3.55 5.96 38.65
N THR A 204 -3.27 4.72 38.27
CA THR A 204 -3.40 4.21 36.91
C THR A 204 -4.87 4.29 36.51
N THR A 205 -5.32 5.43 35.98
CA THR A 205 -6.65 5.54 35.37
C THR A 205 -6.64 4.74 34.08
N ILE A 206 -6.94 3.45 34.19
CA ILE A 206 -7.32 2.62 33.05
C ILE A 206 -8.52 3.33 32.39
N PRO A 207 -8.45 3.75 31.12
CA PRO A 207 -9.54 4.46 30.49
C PRO A 207 -10.75 3.54 30.38
N CYS A 208 -11.78 3.82 31.19
CA CYS A 208 -13.02 3.07 31.18
C CYS A 208 -13.92 3.58 30.04
N GLY A 209 -14.05 2.78 28.99
CA GLY A 209 -14.74 3.17 27.77
C GLY A 209 -16.25 3.39 27.93
N ALA A 210 -16.77 4.35 27.17
CA ALA A 210 -18.19 4.68 27.07
C ALA A 210 -18.58 5.02 25.62
N ASP A 211 -18.21 4.15 24.67
CA ASP A 211 -18.57 4.33 23.26
C ASP A 211 -20.09 4.44 23.08
N LYS A 212 -20.53 5.36 22.22
CA LYS A 212 -21.96 5.61 21.95
C LYS A 212 -22.70 4.36 21.43
N ARG A 213 -21.96 3.38 20.89
CA ARG A 213 -22.47 2.11 20.36
C ARG A 213 -22.63 1.01 21.41
N CYS A 214 -22.10 1.21 22.62
CA CYS A 214 -22.14 0.20 23.68
C CYS A 214 -23.54 -0.35 23.99
N PRO A 215 -24.64 0.44 23.99
CA PRO A 215 -25.98 -0.12 24.22
C PRO A 215 -26.35 -1.21 23.20
N LYS A 216 -26.03 -1.00 21.92
CA LYS A 216 -26.29 -1.98 20.85
C LYS A 216 -25.33 -3.17 20.96
N TRP A 217 -24.06 -2.92 21.21
CA TRP A 217 -23.03 -3.98 21.32
C TRP A 217 -23.26 -4.89 22.53
N LYS A 218 -23.65 -4.33 23.68
CA LYS A 218 -24.04 -5.12 24.86
C LYS A 218 -25.24 -6.03 24.56
N ASN A 219 -26.28 -5.50 23.91
CA ASN A 219 -27.44 -6.30 23.50
C ASN A 219 -27.07 -7.42 22.51
N ASN A 220 -25.98 -7.25 21.75
CA ASN A 220 -25.45 -8.24 20.82
C ASN A 220 -24.36 -9.15 21.45
N GLY A 221 -24.22 -9.18 22.78
CA GLY A 221 -23.30 -10.09 23.48
C GLY A 221 -21.84 -9.66 23.55
N PHE A 222 -21.52 -8.38 23.28
CA PHE A 222 -20.14 -7.88 23.26
C PHE A 222 -19.34 -8.16 24.54
N CYS A 223 -19.97 -8.02 25.71
CA CYS A 223 -19.28 -8.20 26.99
C CYS A 223 -18.85 -9.67 27.24
N GLU A 224 -19.60 -10.63 26.69
CA GLU A 224 -19.38 -12.07 26.90
C GLU A 224 -18.63 -12.74 25.73
N ASN A 225 -18.52 -12.05 24.59
CA ASN A 225 -17.89 -12.59 23.39
C ASN A 225 -16.38 -12.84 23.60
N LYS A 226 -15.93 -14.07 23.37
CA LYS A 226 -14.53 -14.49 23.54
C LYS A 226 -13.59 -14.05 22.41
N LEU A 227 -14.13 -13.55 21.30
CA LEU A 227 -13.34 -13.01 20.18
C LEU A 227 -12.70 -11.65 20.54
N TYR A 228 -13.22 -10.95 21.55
CA TYR A 228 -12.65 -9.71 22.06
C TYR A 228 -11.92 -9.94 23.37
N THR A 229 -10.72 -9.37 23.51
CA THR A 229 -9.97 -9.42 24.76
C THR A 229 -10.65 -8.57 25.84
N ASP A 230 -10.43 -8.91 27.10
CA ASP A 230 -11.00 -8.15 28.22
C ASP A 230 -10.50 -6.70 28.26
N GLU A 231 -9.26 -6.47 27.80
CA GLU A 231 -8.70 -5.13 27.63
C GLU A 231 -9.48 -4.34 26.56
N TYR A 232 -9.80 -4.96 25.43
CA TYR A 232 -10.58 -4.34 24.35
C TYR A 232 -12.00 -3.99 24.84
N LYS A 233 -12.65 -4.92 25.54
CA LYS A 233 -13.98 -4.67 26.12
C LYS A 233 -13.97 -3.55 27.15
N ARG A 234 -12.96 -3.52 28.03
CA ARG A 234 -12.77 -2.47 29.04
C ARG A 234 -12.52 -1.10 28.40
N LYS A 235 -11.70 -1.06 27.35
CA LYS A 235 -11.33 0.18 26.64
C LYS A 235 -12.52 0.84 25.95
N PHE A 236 -13.46 0.08 25.38
CA PHE A 236 -14.57 0.63 24.60
C PHE A 236 -15.88 0.72 25.36
N CYS A 237 -16.25 -0.32 26.12
CA CYS A 237 -17.53 -0.40 26.82
C CYS A 237 -17.38 -0.80 28.29
N GLY A 238 -16.23 -0.50 28.92
CA GLY A 238 -15.92 -0.88 30.29
C GLY A 238 -17.03 -0.58 31.28
N ARG A 239 -17.63 0.63 31.22
CA ARG A 239 -18.74 1.02 32.11
C ARG A 239 -20.00 0.18 31.90
N LEU A 240 -20.30 -0.18 30.65
CA LEU A 240 -21.52 -0.91 30.32
C LEU A 240 -21.37 -2.43 30.49
N CYS A 241 -20.12 -2.92 30.39
CA CYS A 241 -19.73 -4.30 30.63
C CYS A 241 -19.27 -4.57 32.08
N ASN A 242 -19.36 -3.59 32.99
CA ASN A 242 -18.93 -3.70 34.39
C ASN A 242 -17.47 -4.16 34.55
N MET A 243 -16.58 -3.71 33.66
CA MET A 243 -15.14 -4.06 33.68
C MET A 243 -14.27 -2.94 34.28
N CYS A 244 -14.94 -1.88 34.69
CA CYS A 244 -14.64 -0.75 35.55
C CYS A 244 -16.00 -0.11 35.91
#